data_AF-A0A6A9GU68-F1
#
_entry.id   AF-A0A6A9GU68-F1
#
_cell.length_a   1.000
_cell.length_b   1.000
_cell.length_c   1.000
_cell.angle_alpha   90.00
_cell.angle_beta   90.00
_cell.angle_gamma   90.00
#
_symmetry.space_group_name_H-M   'P 1'
#
loop_
_entity.id
_entity.type
_entity.pdbx_description
1 polymer ?
#
loop_
_entity_poly.entity_id
_entity_poly.type
_entity_poly.pdbx_seq_one_letter_code
_entity_poly.pdbx_strand_id
1 'polypeptide(L)'
;MTKKHVFIIIGVILCICIVATVIYLKVKYDEKEKQKAIYYKEQQERITLYLKHNTKEPNTIKSVHFTKLETSPMGSAVIEGYINENKKADFVAYGSLEHHYQFGGSLIKSKNLSTLLKPAHQTKTPDEIKKELESKKNDR
;
A
#
# COMPACT_ATOMS: atom_id res chain seq x y z
N MET A 1 -23.82 52.49 13.14
CA MET A 1 -22.82 51.50 13.67
C MET A 1 -21.52 52.24 13.96
N THR A 2 -20.94 52.14 15.16
CA THR A 2 -19.68 52.87 15.45
C THR A 2 -18.48 52.10 14.88
N LYS A 3 -17.37 52.79 14.58
CA LYS A 3 -16.15 52.16 14.02
C LYS A 3 -15.71 50.92 14.81
N LYS A 4 -15.86 50.95 16.14
CA LYS A 4 -15.57 49.82 17.04
C LYS A 4 -16.42 48.57 16.76
N HIS A 5 -17.70 48.72 16.42
CA HIS A 5 -18.59 47.60 16.11
C HIS A 5 -18.23 46.93 14.78
N VAL A 6 -17.80 47.72 13.79
CA VAL A 6 -17.33 47.20 12.49
C VAL A 6 -16.05 46.37 12.66
N PHE A 7 -15.10 46.83 13.47
CA PHE A 7 -13.87 46.06 13.77
C PHE A 7 -14.16 44.74 14.50
N ILE A 8 -15.12 44.74 15.44
CA ILE A 8 -15.52 43.51 16.13
C ILE A 8 -16.14 42.50 15.16
N ILE A 9 -17.03 42.95 14.27
CA ILE A 9 -17.67 42.07 13.26
C ILE A 9 -16.62 41.48 12.32
N ILE A 10 -15.68 42.29 11.83
CA ILE A 10 -14.58 41.81 10.98
C ILE A 10 -13.71 40.79 11.73
N GLY A 11 -13.40 41.04 13.00
CA GLY A 11 -12.64 40.11 13.84
C GLY A 11 -13.34 38.76 14.03
N VAL A 12 -14.65 38.78 14.27
CA VAL A 12 -15.47 37.56 14.40
C VAL A 12 -15.50 36.77 13.10
N ILE A 13 -15.71 37.44 11.95
CA ILE A 13 -15.71 36.79 10.63
C ILE A 13 -14.34 36.15 10.35
N LEU A 14 -13.26 36.87 10.64
CA LEU A 14 -11.90 36.35 10.45
C LEU A 14 -11.65 35.10 11.30
N CYS A 15 -12.08 35.09 12.56
CA CYS A 15 -11.98 33.91 13.42
C CYS A 15 -12.75 32.71 12.86
N ILE A 16 -13.98 32.91 12.34
CA ILE A 16 -14.77 31.84 11.71
C ILE A 16 -14.06 31.29 10.47
N CYS A 17 -13.49 32.14 9.62
CA CYS A 17 -12.75 31.72 8.43
C CYS A 17 -11.53 30.88 8.77
N ILE A 18 -10.78 31.24 9.82
CA ILE A 18 -9.62 30.46 10.29
C ILE A 18 -10.07 29.09 10.77
N VAL A 19 -11.10 29.01 11.61
CA VAL A 19 -11.61 27.73 12.13
C VAL A 19 -12.10 26.83 11.00
N ALA A 20 -12.86 27.37 10.04
CA ALA A 20 -13.35 26.62 8.89
C ALA A 20 -12.20 26.06 8.03
N THR A 21 -11.15 26.87 7.83
CA THR A 21 -9.96 26.46 7.06
C THR A 21 -9.20 25.34 7.76
N VAL A 22 -8.99 25.44 9.07
CA VAL A 22 -8.32 24.39 9.86
C VAL A 22 -9.11 23.08 9.81
N ILE A 23 -10.43 23.13 9.98
CA ILE A 23 -11.29 21.94 9.89
C ILE A 23 -11.21 21.32 8.49
N TYR A 24 -11.32 22.12 7.43
CA TYR A 24 -11.23 21.65 6.06
C TYR A 24 -9.88 20.96 5.77
N LEU A 25 -8.77 21.57 6.19
CA LEU A 25 -7.44 20.98 6.03
C LEU A 25 -7.30 19.65 6.78
N LYS A 26 -7.85 19.58 8.00
CA LYS A 26 -7.84 18.36 8.82
C LYS A 26 -8.63 17.22 8.16
N VAL A 27 -9.85 17.49 7.70
CA VAL A 27 -10.68 16.49 7.00
C VAL A 27 -9.96 15.95 5.76
N LYS A 28 -9.38 16.85 4.96
CA LYS A 28 -8.65 16.46 3.75
C LYS A 28 -7.39 15.64 4.06
N TYR A 29 -6.71 15.93 5.16
CA TYR A 29 -5.56 15.13 5.63
C TYR A 29 -6.01 13.73 6.07
N ASP A 30 -7.07 13.66 6.89
CA ASP A 30 -7.60 12.38 7.39
C ASP A 30 -8.11 11.49 6.25
N GLU A 31 -8.74 12.05 5.21
CA GLU A 31 -9.15 11.32 4.01
C GLU A 31 -7.96 10.74 3.24
N LYS A 32 -6.87 11.50 3.11
CA LYS A 32 -5.64 11.00 2.47
C LYS A 32 -5.01 9.84 3.24
N GLU A 33 -4.94 9.94 4.57
CA GLU A 33 -4.41 8.86 5.42
C GLU A 33 -5.30 7.61 5.34
N LYS A 34 -6.62 7.76 5.29
CA LYS A 34 -7.55 6.63 5.08
C LYS A 34 -7.33 5.96 3.73
N GLN A 35 -7.21 6.72 2.64
CA GLN A 35 -6.93 6.16 1.31
C GLN A 35 -5.57 5.44 1.28
N LYS A 36 -4.54 6.02 1.91
CA LYS A 36 -3.22 5.40 2.04
C LYS A 36 -3.28 4.07 2.80
N ALA A 37 -4.06 4.00 3.88
CA ALA A 37 -4.23 2.76 4.65
C ALA A 37 -4.98 1.68 3.85
N ILE A 38 -6.04 2.04 3.12
CA ILE A 38 -6.78 1.12 2.24
C ILE A 38 -5.84 0.57 1.16
N TYR A 39 -5.15 1.46 0.46
CA TYR A 39 -4.17 1.08 -0.55
C TYR A 39 -3.09 0.15 0.03
N TYR A 40 -2.55 0.47 1.21
CA TYR A 40 -1.53 -0.35 1.83
C TYR A 40 -2.03 -1.78 2.06
N LYS A 41 -3.22 -1.91 2.64
CA LYS A 41 -3.84 -3.21 2.92
C LYS A 41 -4.05 -4.02 1.64
N GLU A 42 -4.54 -3.40 0.57
CA GLU A 42 -4.71 -4.07 -0.73
C GLU A 42 -3.37 -4.59 -1.27
N GLN A 43 -2.31 -3.79 -1.18
CA GLN A 43 -0.99 -4.22 -1.64
C GLN A 43 -0.41 -5.32 -0.76
N GLN A 44 -0.63 -5.29 0.55
CA GLN A 44 -0.23 -6.37 1.46
C GLN A 44 -0.88 -7.70 1.05
N GLU A 45 -2.17 -7.69 0.70
CA GLU A 45 -2.88 -8.87 0.21
C GLU A 45 -2.31 -9.38 -1.12
N ARG A 46 -2.07 -8.47 -2.08
CA ARG A 46 -1.46 -8.82 -3.39
C ARG A 46 -0.06 -9.41 -3.26
N ILE A 47 0.80 -8.80 -2.44
CA ILE A 47 2.16 -9.28 -2.19
C ILE A 47 2.13 -10.64 -1.48
N THR A 48 1.26 -10.79 -0.48
CA THR A 48 1.10 -12.07 0.23
C THR A 48 0.65 -13.18 -0.71
N LEU A 49 -0.31 -12.91 -1.58
CA LEU A 49 -0.79 -13.84 -2.60
C LEU A 49 0.34 -14.28 -3.54
N TYR A 50 1.09 -13.30 -4.07
CA TYR A 50 2.22 -13.56 -4.95
C TYR A 50 3.28 -14.42 -4.28
N LEU A 51 3.71 -14.07 -3.06
CA LEU A 51 4.76 -14.78 -2.34
C LEU A 51 4.34 -16.22 -2.07
N LYS A 52 3.12 -16.45 -1.55
CA LYS A 52 2.63 -17.79 -1.20
C LYS A 52 2.38 -18.69 -2.41
N HIS A 53 1.92 -18.13 -3.54
CA HIS A 53 1.63 -18.92 -4.73
C HIS A 53 2.87 -19.30 -5.54
N ASN A 54 3.89 -18.44 -5.51
CA ASN A 54 5.09 -18.58 -6.33
C ASN A 54 6.25 -19.29 -5.63
N THR A 55 6.02 -20.00 -4.52
CA THR A 55 7.03 -20.84 -3.87
C THR A 55 7.33 -22.09 -4.71
N LYS A 56 8.59 -22.57 -4.66
CA LYS A 56 8.99 -23.83 -5.32
C LYS A 56 8.25 -25.02 -4.73
N GLU A 57 8.20 -25.06 -3.40
CA GLU A 57 7.46 -26.05 -2.62
C GLU A 57 6.22 -25.39 -2.03
N PRO A 58 5.07 -26.07 -1.99
CA PRO A 58 3.86 -25.51 -1.41
C PRO A 58 4.03 -25.29 0.11
N ASN A 59 3.35 -24.28 0.66
CA ASN A 59 3.29 -23.98 2.10
C ASN A 59 4.64 -23.63 2.77
N THR A 60 5.68 -23.26 2.00
CA THR A 60 6.97 -22.83 2.57
C THR A 60 6.91 -21.44 3.21
N ILE A 61 6.08 -20.54 2.67
CA ILE A 61 5.84 -19.20 3.24
C ILE A 61 4.56 -19.24 4.09
N LYS A 62 4.71 -19.26 5.41
CA LYS A 62 3.62 -19.35 6.38
C LYS A 62 3.10 -17.96 6.77
N SER A 63 4.01 -17.04 7.09
CA SER A 63 3.70 -15.66 7.47
C SER A 63 4.44 -14.64 6.60
N VAL A 64 3.81 -13.47 6.44
CA VAL A 64 4.38 -12.30 5.76
C VAL A 64 4.17 -11.11 6.68
N HIS A 65 5.25 -10.40 6.98
CA HIS A 65 5.27 -9.23 7.87
C HIS A 65 5.66 -8.02 7.07
N PHE A 66 4.80 -7.01 7.10
CA PHE A 66 5.05 -5.74 6.43
C PHE A 66 5.56 -4.75 7.46
N THR A 67 6.61 -4.02 7.11
CA THR A 67 7.33 -3.12 8.01
C THR A 67 7.16 -1.67 7.63
N LYS A 68 7.00 -1.39 6.33
CA LYS A 68 7.00 -0.03 5.80
C LYS A 68 6.12 0.10 4.57
N LEU A 69 5.54 1.30 4.42
CA LEU A 69 5.01 1.82 3.16
C LEU A 69 5.54 3.24 2.98
N GLU A 70 6.25 3.47 1.89
CA GLU A 70 6.76 4.78 1.51
C GLU A 70 6.48 5.10 0.05
N THR A 71 6.63 6.37 -0.28
CA THR A 71 6.63 6.86 -1.65
C THR A 71 8.06 7.21 -2.01
N SER A 72 8.58 6.60 -3.09
CA SER A 72 9.92 6.91 -3.58
C SER A 72 9.98 8.36 -4.09
N PRO A 73 11.17 8.95 -4.25
CA PRO A 73 11.32 10.27 -4.86
C PRO A 73 10.67 10.39 -6.25
N MET A 74 10.52 9.26 -6.96
CA MET A 74 9.88 9.17 -8.28
C MET A 74 8.37 8.90 -8.20
N GLY A 75 7.78 8.90 -7.00
CA GLY A 75 6.35 8.69 -6.79
C GLY A 75 5.89 7.24 -6.69
N SER A 76 6.78 6.25 -6.88
CA SER A 76 6.42 4.83 -6.76
C SER A 76 6.14 4.44 -5.32
N ALA A 77 5.17 3.55 -5.10
CA ALA A 77 4.98 2.95 -3.79
C ALA A 77 6.10 1.92 -3.52
N VAL A 78 6.68 1.98 -2.32
CA VAL A 78 7.74 1.08 -1.86
C VAL A 78 7.24 0.41 -0.58
N ILE A 79 7.14 -0.92 -0.63
CA ILE A 79 6.61 -1.74 0.46
C ILE A 79 7.67 -2.72 0.91
N GLU A 80 8.05 -2.62 2.18
CA GLU A 80 9.09 -3.47 2.77
C GLU A 80 8.46 -4.52 3.68
N GLY A 81 9.07 -5.69 3.73
CA GLY A 81 8.63 -6.76 4.60
C GLY A 81 9.58 -7.94 4.66
N TYR A 82 9.20 -8.94 5.44
CA TYR A 82 9.93 -10.21 5.58
C TYR A 82 8.95 -11.35 5.79
N ILE A 83 9.43 -12.59 5.63
CA ILE A 83 8.60 -13.80 5.76
C ILE A 83 9.03 -14.67 6.94
N ASN A 84 8.11 -15.51 7.42
CA ASN A 84 8.38 -16.59 8.39
C ASN A 84 9.12 -16.12 9.66
N GLU A 85 8.82 -14.92 10.16
CA GLU A 85 9.51 -14.30 11.31
C GLU A 85 11.04 -14.15 11.14
N ASN A 86 11.54 -14.31 9.91
CA ASN A 86 12.96 -14.25 9.61
C ASN A 86 13.27 -12.94 8.88
N LYS A 87 13.79 -11.95 9.62
CA LYS A 87 14.20 -10.65 9.07
C LYS A 87 15.29 -10.74 8.00
N LYS A 88 16.02 -11.86 7.89
CA LYS A 88 17.01 -12.08 6.81
C LYS A 88 16.37 -12.63 5.53
N ALA A 89 15.06 -12.92 5.55
CA ALA A 89 14.25 -13.33 4.42
C ALA A 89 13.33 -12.17 4.02
N ASP A 90 13.94 -11.00 3.81
CA ASP A 90 13.29 -9.73 3.52
C ASP A 90 13.08 -9.49 2.02
N PHE A 91 12.18 -8.54 1.73
CA PHE A 91 11.83 -8.06 0.42
C PHE A 91 11.49 -6.58 0.40
N VAL A 92 11.65 -5.98 -0.79
CA VAL A 92 11.16 -4.65 -1.16
C VAL A 92 10.33 -4.80 -2.43
N ALA A 93 9.03 -4.55 -2.30
CA ALA A 93 8.07 -4.60 -3.40
C ALA A 93 7.76 -3.19 -3.91
N TYR A 94 7.53 -3.07 -5.21
CA TYR A 94 7.28 -1.80 -5.86
C TYR A 94 5.91 -1.77 -6.54
N GLY A 95 5.18 -0.68 -6.33
CA GLY A 95 4.02 -0.28 -7.12
C GLY A 95 4.41 0.88 -8.03
N SER A 96 4.61 0.61 -9.32
CA SER A 96 4.98 1.63 -10.32
C SER A 96 3.74 2.27 -10.96
N LEU A 97 3.90 3.48 -11.49
CA LEU A 97 2.84 4.18 -12.24
C LEU A 97 2.33 3.34 -13.44
N GLU A 98 3.22 2.62 -14.11
CA GLU A 98 2.89 1.74 -15.25
C GLU A 98 1.84 0.67 -14.89
N HIS A 99 1.77 0.30 -13.61
CA HIS A 99 0.79 -0.65 -13.09
C HIS A 99 -0.23 0.03 -12.18
N HIS A 100 -0.52 1.31 -12.38
CA HIS A 100 -1.46 2.10 -11.56
C HIS A 100 -1.12 2.04 -10.07
N TYR A 101 0.19 2.06 -9.76
CA TYR A 101 0.73 1.88 -8.41
C TYR A 101 0.41 0.52 -7.78
N GLN A 102 -0.13 -0.45 -8.51
CA GLN A 102 -0.36 -1.80 -8.00
C GLN A 102 0.94 -2.61 -8.11
N PHE A 103 1.17 -3.47 -7.13
CA PHE A 103 2.22 -4.48 -7.19
C PHE A 103 1.89 -5.50 -8.28
N GLY A 104 2.79 -5.61 -9.26
CA GLY A 104 2.66 -6.51 -10.42
C GLY A 104 3.48 -7.80 -10.33
N GLY A 105 4.30 -7.98 -9.28
CA GLY A 105 5.16 -9.16 -9.13
C GLY A 105 6.67 -8.85 -9.09
N SER A 106 7.08 -7.61 -9.35
CA SER A 106 8.49 -7.21 -9.26
C SER A 106 8.88 -6.82 -7.84
N LEU A 107 9.82 -7.57 -7.25
CA LEU A 107 10.36 -7.29 -5.92
C LEU A 107 11.86 -7.55 -5.86
N ILE A 108 12.57 -6.73 -5.10
CA ILE A 108 13.93 -7.03 -4.64
C ILE A 108 13.78 -7.99 -3.46
N LYS A 109 14.56 -9.07 -3.47
CA LYS A 109 14.50 -10.14 -2.47
C LYS A 109 15.89 -10.44 -1.95
N SER A 110 15.96 -10.72 -0.65
CA SER A 110 17.13 -11.31 -0.03
C SER A 110 17.49 -12.67 -0.64
N LYS A 111 18.73 -13.11 -0.39
CA LYS A 111 19.19 -14.45 -0.79
C LYS A 111 18.32 -15.55 -0.18
N ASN A 112 17.91 -15.39 1.08
CA ASN A 112 17.10 -16.39 1.79
C ASN A 112 15.68 -16.49 1.24
N LEU A 113 15.07 -15.38 0.84
CA LEU A 113 13.76 -15.44 0.17
C LEU A 113 13.88 -15.99 -1.25
N SER A 114 14.96 -15.64 -1.97
CA SER A 114 15.20 -16.08 -3.34
C SER A 114 15.28 -17.59 -3.52
N THR A 115 15.79 -18.32 -2.52
CA THR A 115 15.89 -19.78 -2.59
C THR A 115 14.52 -20.46 -2.56
N LEU A 116 13.51 -19.82 -1.96
CA LEU A 116 12.16 -20.39 -1.75
C LEU A 116 11.22 -20.14 -2.93
N LEU A 117 11.47 -19.10 -3.73
CA LEU A 117 10.61 -18.70 -4.85
C LEU A 117 11.03 -19.38 -6.16
N LYS A 118 10.05 -19.65 -7.02
CA LYS A 118 10.28 -20.11 -8.39
C LYS A 118 11.14 -19.10 -9.17
N PRO A 119 11.87 -19.55 -10.21
CA PRO A 119 12.50 -18.64 -11.16
C PRO A 119 11.49 -17.67 -11.78
N ALA A 120 11.91 -16.45 -12.11
CA ALA A 120 11.02 -15.38 -12.56
C ALA A 120 10.11 -15.77 -13.73
N HIS A 121 10.62 -16.51 -14.72
CA HIS A 121 9.87 -16.99 -15.89
C HIS A 121 8.77 -18.03 -15.55
N GLN A 122 8.73 -18.55 -14.33
CA GLN A 122 7.71 -19.48 -13.84
C GLN A 122 6.80 -18.85 -12.78
N THR A 123 7.07 -17.59 -12.41
CA THR A 123 6.20 -16.88 -11.48
C THR A 123 5.00 -16.31 -12.20
N LYS A 124 3.86 -16.28 -11.51
CA LYS A 124 2.63 -15.64 -11.96
C LYS A 124 2.44 -14.32 -11.21
N THR A 125 1.93 -13.33 -11.90
CA THR A 125 1.51 -12.05 -11.34
C THR A 125 0.30 -12.24 -10.41
N PRO A 126 0.05 -11.33 -9.45
CA PRO A 126 -1.13 -11.40 -8.60
C PRO A 126 -2.45 -11.51 -9.38
N ASP A 127 -2.56 -10.84 -10.52
CA ASP A 127 -3.79 -10.82 -11.34
C ASP A 127 -4.00 -12.15 -12.08
N GLU A 128 -2.94 -12.77 -12.61
CA GLU A 128 -3.01 -14.12 -13.18
C GLU A 128 -3.43 -15.14 -12.11
N ILE A 129 -2.85 -15.06 -10.92
CA ILE A 129 -3.20 -15.95 -9.80
C ILE A 129 -4.68 -15.80 -9.44
N LYS A 130 -5.17 -14.56 -9.32
CA LYS A 130 -6.57 -14.29 -9.00
C LYS A 130 -7.51 -14.86 -10.06
N LYS A 131 -7.21 -14.66 -11.35
CA LYS A 131 -8.00 -15.18 -12.46
C LYS A 131 -8.09 -16.71 -12.45
N GLU A 132 -7.00 -17.40 -12.14
CA GLU A 132 -6.98 -18.87 -12.02
C GLU A 132 -7.77 -19.40 -10.82
N LEU A 133 -7.80 -18.66 -9.72
CA LEU A 133 -8.60 -19.02 -8.54
C LEU A 133 -10.10 -18.84 -8.83
N GLU A 134 -10.47 -17.77 -9.55
CA GLU A 134 -11.85 -17.50 -9.94
C GLU A 134 -12.38 -18.53 -10.96
N SER A 135 -11.59 -18.89 -11.98
CA SER A 135 -12.01 -19.90 -12.96
C SER A 135 -12.27 -21.26 -12.31
N LYS A 136 -11.38 -21.69 -11.41
CA LYS A 136 -11.55 -22.95 -10.66
C LYS A 136 -12.77 -22.97 -9.73
N LYS A 137 -13.27 -21.80 -9.33
CA LYS A 137 -14.48 -21.68 -8.51
C LYS A 137 -15.75 -21.81 -9.37
N ASN A 138 -15.71 -21.35 -10.61
CA ASN A 138 -16.85 -21.42 -11.52
C ASN A 138 -17.02 -22.80 -12.16
N ASP A 139 -15.95 -23.59 -12.25
CA ASP A 139 -15.97 -24.97 -12.75
C ASP A 139 -16.41 -26.01 -11.69
N ARG A 140 -16.78 -25.57 -10.47
CA ARG A 140 -17.02 -26.42 -9.30
C ARG A 140 -18.41 -26.21 -8.72
#